data_AF-A0A955X7E4-F1
#
_entry.id   AF-A0A955X7E4-F1
#
_cell.length_a   1.000
_cell.length_b   1.000
_cell.length_c   1.000
_cell.angle_alpha   90.00
_cell.angle_beta   90.00
_cell.angle_gamma   90.00
#
_symmetry.space_group_name_H-M   'P 1'
#
loop_
_entity.id
_entity.type
_entity.pdbx_description
1 polymer ?
#
loop_
_entity_poly.entity_id
_entity_poly.type
_entity_poly.pdbx_seq_one_letter_code
_entity_poly.pdbx_strand_id
1 'polypeptide(L)'
;MSAEPQHPALRDAWWAFLEARFTDRATLAAGLAELDAPALVSLAAHVIVARNLVRARDQGPEIEGQRLNPLATEELTEWIVGKGRASWRSCLGAPDALLARLYARFLEASSPQLLGEIFHAYTARGAGDLNDAVDAYLAADA
;
A
#
# COMPACT_ATOMS: atom_id res chain seq x y z
N MET A 1 13.54 -0.42 -22.71
CA MET A 1 13.03 0.73 -21.92
C MET A 1 11.54 0.53 -21.75
N SER A 2 11.11 -0.12 -20.66
CA SER A 2 9.66 -0.26 -20.40
C SER A 2 9.14 1.04 -19.83
N ALA A 3 8.27 1.71 -20.58
CA ALA A 3 7.47 2.80 -20.07
C ALA A 3 6.74 2.29 -18.83
N GLU A 4 6.92 2.98 -17.71
CA GLU A 4 6.06 2.78 -16.53
C GLU A 4 4.61 2.88 -17.01
N PRO A 5 3.69 2.04 -16.54
CA PRO A 5 2.29 2.42 -16.60
C PRO A 5 2.21 3.76 -15.88
N GLN A 6 2.04 4.85 -16.64
CA GLN A 6 1.66 6.13 -16.06
C GLN A 6 0.24 5.89 -15.59
N HIS A 7 0.09 5.35 -14.38
CA HIS A 7 -1.20 5.25 -13.75
C HIS A 7 -1.48 6.68 -13.27
N PRO A 8 -2.38 7.43 -13.93
CA PRO A 8 -2.58 8.85 -13.63
C PRO A 8 -3.00 9.07 -12.17
N ALA A 9 -3.58 8.03 -11.56
CA ALA A 9 -3.93 7.95 -10.15
C ALA A 9 -2.76 7.66 -9.19
N LEU A 10 -1.47 7.71 -9.59
CA LEU A 10 -0.33 7.50 -8.68
C LEU A 10 0.54 8.77 -8.61
N ARG A 11 0.26 9.64 -7.64
CA ARG A 11 0.93 10.92 -7.43
C ARG A 11 2.35 10.78 -6.87
N ASP A 12 3.31 11.47 -7.48
CA ASP A 12 4.71 11.54 -7.01
C ASP A 12 4.83 12.00 -5.55
N ALA A 13 3.96 12.90 -5.10
CA ALA A 13 3.96 13.40 -3.73
C ALA A 13 3.73 12.29 -2.69
N TRP A 14 2.93 11.26 -3.01
CA TRP A 14 2.68 10.15 -2.09
C TRP A 14 3.87 9.19 -2.01
N TRP A 15 4.56 8.96 -3.12
CA TRP A 15 5.81 8.20 -3.09
C TRP A 15 6.85 8.88 -2.19
N ALA A 16 7.04 10.18 -2.36
CA ALA A 16 7.94 10.96 -1.51
C ALA A 16 7.52 10.93 -0.03
N PHE A 17 6.21 10.97 0.26
CA PHE A 17 5.70 10.84 1.62
C PHE A 17 6.04 9.47 2.24
N LEU A 18 5.73 8.38 1.52
CA LEU A 18 5.96 7.01 2.00
C LEU A 18 7.44 6.72 2.20
N GLU A 19 8.29 7.08 1.23
CA GLU A 19 9.74 6.87 1.29
C GLU A 19 10.39 7.57 2.48
N ALA A 20 9.87 8.73 2.86
CA ALA A 20 10.38 9.49 4.01
C ALA A 20 9.88 8.96 5.37
N ARG A 21 8.75 8.24 5.41
CA ARG A 21 8.01 7.99 6.67
C ARG A 21 7.71 6.52 6.98
N PHE A 22 7.82 5.62 6.01
CA PHE A 22 7.60 4.17 6.20
C PHE A 22 8.84 3.47 6.79
N THR A 23 9.33 3.99 7.91
CA THR A 23 10.49 3.45 8.64
C THR A 23 10.04 2.61 9.83
N ASP A 24 9.19 3.20 10.65
CA ASP A 24 8.64 2.66 11.87
C ASP A 24 7.25 3.26 12.10
N ARG A 25 6.52 2.69 13.06
CA ARG A 25 5.14 3.09 13.34
C ARG A 25 5.01 4.53 13.80
N ALA A 26 5.92 5.02 14.64
CA ALA A 26 5.81 6.36 15.21
C ALA A 26 6.06 7.44 14.15
N THR A 27 7.07 7.24 13.30
CA THR A 27 7.38 8.15 12.20
C THR A 27 6.23 8.22 11.19
N LEU A 28 5.65 7.07 10.82
CA LEU A 28 4.49 7.04 9.93
C LEU A 28 3.28 7.75 10.55
N ALA A 29 2.94 7.42 11.80
CA ALA A 29 1.79 8.01 12.50
C ALA A 29 1.92 9.54 12.63
N ALA A 30 3.12 10.05 12.93
CA ALA A 30 3.37 11.49 12.99
C ALA A 30 3.10 12.17 11.64
N GLY A 31 3.59 11.58 10.54
CA GLY A 31 3.33 12.12 9.21
C GLY A 31 1.85 12.07 8.79
N LEU A 32 1.15 11.00 9.15
CA LEU A 32 -0.30 10.88 8.88
C LEU A 32 -1.12 11.87 9.72
N ALA A 33 -0.64 12.25 10.91
CA ALA A 33 -1.28 13.28 11.73
C ALA A 33 -1.24 14.68 11.08
N GLU A 34 -0.30 14.94 10.16
CA GLU A 34 -0.18 16.20 9.42
C GLU A 34 -1.19 16.32 8.26
N LEU A 35 -1.74 15.20 7.79
CA LEU A 35 -2.65 15.17 6.64
C LEU A 35 -4.10 15.47 7.07
N ASP A 36 -4.86 16.15 6.22
CA ASP A 36 -6.30 16.29 6.42
C ASP A 36 -7.06 15.03 5.97
N ALA A 37 -8.36 14.96 6.28
CA ALA A 37 -9.19 13.81 5.93
C ALA A 37 -9.22 13.52 4.41
N PRO A 38 -9.38 14.52 3.52
CA PRO A 38 -9.27 14.30 2.07
C PRO A 38 -7.91 13.76 1.61
N ALA A 39 -6.80 14.25 2.17
CA ALA A 39 -5.47 13.76 1.84
C ALA A 39 -5.25 12.31 2.31
N LEU A 40 -5.80 11.93 3.47
CA LEU A 40 -5.77 10.55 3.96
C LEU A 40 -6.56 9.60 3.06
N VAL A 41 -7.76 10.01 2.61
CA VAL A 41 -8.57 9.25 1.65
C VAL A 41 -7.83 9.08 0.33
N SER A 42 -7.26 10.17 -0.20
CA SER A 42 -6.46 10.13 -1.41
C SER A 42 -5.27 9.18 -1.26
N LEU A 43 -4.50 9.27 -0.19
CA LEU A 43 -3.37 8.39 0.08
C LEU A 43 -3.81 6.91 0.17
N ALA A 44 -4.87 6.61 0.92
CA ALA A 44 -5.41 5.25 1.04
C ALA A 44 -5.80 4.66 -0.33
N ALA A 45 -6.52 5.43 -1.15
CA ALA A 45 -6.91 5.04 -2.49
C ALA A 45 -5.70 4.71 -3.37
N HIS A 46 -4.65 5.54 -3.32
CA HIS A 46 -3.42 5.31 -4.09
C HIS A 46 -2.66 4.08 -3.61
N VAL A 47 -2.61 3.82 -2.29
CA VAL A 47 -2.00 2.61 -1.73
C VAL A 47 -2.77 1.36 -2.17
N ILE A 48 -4.10 1.39 -2.16
CA ILE A 48 -4.96 0.27 -2.61
C ILE A 48 -4.78 0.00 -4.11
N VAL A 49 -4.71 1.05 -4.94
CA VAL A 49 -4.40 0.87 -6.37
C VAL A 49 -3.01 0.26 -6.55
N ALA A 50 -1.99 0.84 -5.90
CA ALA A 50 -0.62 0.39 -6.04
C ALA A 50 -0.41 -1.07 -5.59
N ARG A 51 -1.05 -1.49 -4.47
CA ARG A 51 -0.94 -2.86 -3.97
C ARG A 51 -1.56 -3.87 -4.95
N ASN A 52 -2.74 -3.53 -5.50
CA ASN A 52 -3.45 -4.39 -6.44
C ASN A 52 -2.69 -4.55 -7.77
N LEU A 53 -1.90 -3.55 -8.16
CA LEU A 53 -1.02 -3.63 -9.33
C LEU A 53 0.19 -4.55 -9.11
N VAL A 54 0.65 -4.74 -7.86
CA VAL A 54 1.68 -5.75 -7.55
C VAL A 54 1.07 -7.14 -7.65
N ARG A 55 -0.01 -7.37 -6.91
CA ARG A 55 -0.78 -8.61 -6.98
C ARG A 55 -2.18 -8.43 -6.41
N ALA A 56 -3.19 -8.99 -7.08
CA ALA A 56 -4.55 -9.03 -6.56
C ALA A 56 -4.62 -9.91 -5.30
N ARG A 57 -5.50 -9.55 -4.36
CA ARG A 57 -5.67 -10.21 -3.07
C ARG A 57 -5.89 -11.72 -3.17
N ASP A 58 -6.64 -12.18 -4.16
CA ASP A 58 -7.00 -13.59 -4.39
C ASP A 58 -5.96 -14.35 -5.24
N GLN A 59 -4.93 -13.64 -5.69
CA GLN A 59 -3.87 -14.15 -6.55
C GLN A 59 -2.50 -14.13 -5.85
N GLY A 60 -2.50 -14.24 -4.52
CA GLY A 60 -1.28 -14.30 -3.71
C GLY A 60 -0.21 -15.24 -4.26
N PRO A 61 1.07 -14.99 -3.95
CA PRO A 61 2.14 -15.85 -4.43
C PRO A 61 2.00 -17.28 -3.91
N GLU A 62 2.37 -18.26 -4.74
CA GLU A 62 2.49 -19.66 -4.32
C GLU A 62 3.80 -19.90 -3.54
N ILE A 63 3.67 -20.49 -2.35
CA ILE A 63 4.76 -20.86 -1.45
C ILE A 63 4.56 -22.33 -1.07
N GLU A 64 5.54 -23.17 -1.40
CA GLU A 64 5.49 -24.62 -1.11
C GLU A 64 4.20 -25.30 -1.63
N GLY A 65 3.70 -24.88 -2.78
CA GLY A 65 2.48 -25.40 -3.40
C GLY A 65 1.17 -24.87 -2.80
N GLN A 66 1.23 -23.89 -1.89
CA GLN A 66 0.07 -23.25 -1.32
C GLN A 66 0.03 -21.76 -1.67
N ARG A 67 -1.15 -21.28 -2.08
CA ARG A 67 -1.35 -19.86 -2.33
C ARG A 67 -1.43 -19.10 -1.01
N LEU A 68 -0.70 -17.99 -0.92
CA LEU A 68 -0.81 -17.09 0.22
C LEU A 68 -2.24 -16.61 0.39
N ASN A 69 -2.73 -16.56 1.63
CA ASN A 69 -4.10 -16.14 1.90
C ASN A 69 -4.31 -14.66 1.53
N PRO A 70 -5.57 -14.21 1.33
CA PRO A 70 -5.83 -12.85 0.86
C PRO A 70 -5.30 -11.75 1.77
N LEU A 71 -5.43 -11.92 3.09
CA LEU A 71 -4.96 -10.93 4.06
C LEU A 71 -3.43 -10.78 4.00
N ALA A 72 -2.69 -11.89 4.04
CA ALA A 72 -1.24 -11.87 3.96
C ALA A 72 -0.72 -11.36 2.59
N THR A 73 -1.51 -11.56 1.53
CA THR A 73 -1.21 -10.98 0.21
C THR A 73 -1.38 -9.46 0.22
N GLU A 74 -2.45 -8.96 0.83
CA GLU A 74 -2.65 -7.52 1.02
C GLU A 74 -1.54 -6.90 1.86
N GLU A 75 -1.18 -7.51 2.99
CA GLU A 75 -0.11 -7.03 3.86
C GLU A 75 1.26 -7.02 3.16
N LEU A 76 1.59 -8.06 2.39
CA LEU A 76 2.83 -8.12 1.60
C LEU A 76 2.88 -7.01 0.56
N THR A 77 1.83 -6.87 -0.23
CA THR A 77 1.78 -5.89 -1.34
C THR A 77 1.77 -4.47 -0.81
N GLU A 78 1.10 -4.23 0.32
CA GLU A 78 1.14 -2.97 1.05
C GLU A 78 2.53 -2.65 1.61
N TRP A 79 3.22 -3.64 2.19
CA TRP A 79 4.59 -3.47 2.66
C TRP A 79 5.54 -3.11 1.51
N ILE A 80 5.40 -3.75 0.36
CA ILE A 80 6.16 -3.43 -0.87
C ILE A 80 5.93 -1.97 -1.31
N VAL A 81 4.68 -1.51 -1.27
CA VAL A 81 4.29 -0.12 -1.59
C VAL A 81 4.88 0.85 -0.58
N GLY A 82 4.80 0.55 0.71
CA GLY A 82 5.37 1.37 1.78
C GLY A 82 6.89 1.58 1.64
N LYS A 83 7.62 0.58 1.13
CA LYS A 83 9.07 0.69 0.86
C LYS A 83 9.42 1.66 -0.29
N GLY A 84 8.43 2.24 -0.95
CA GLY A 84 8.63 3.30 -1.94
C GLY A 84 8.54 2.84 -3.38
N ARG A 85 8.65 3.81 -4.29
CA ARG A 85 8.34 3.62 -5.72
C ARG A 85 9.28 2.61 -6.37
N ALA A 86 10.56 2.61 -6.01
CA ALA A 86 11.54 1.69 -6.58
C ALA A 86 11.21 0.22 -6.23
N SER A 87 10.85 -0.04 -4.96
CA SER A 87 10.43 -1.35 -4.47
C SER A 87 9.17 -1.82 -5.20
N TRP A 88 8.14 -0.97 -5.22
CA TRP A 88 6.89 -1.23 -5.93
C TRP A 88 7.10 -1.57 -7.41
N ARG A 89 7.84 -0.74 -8.15
CA ARG A 89 8.12 -0.97 -9.58
C ARG A 89 8.82 -2.30 -9.86
N SER A 90 9.75 -2.69 -8.99
CA SER A 90 10.46 -3.97 -9.15
C SER A 90 9.57 -5.20 -8.95
N CYS A 91 8.41 -5.01 -8.30
CA CYS A 91 7.46 -6.08 -7.98
C CYS A 91 6.27 -6.15 -8.95
N LEU A 92 6.13 -5.21 -9.89
CA LEU A 92 5.07 -5.25 -10.90
C LEU A 92 5.26 -6.44 -11.84
N GLY A 93 4.28 -7.35 -11.87
CA GLY A 93 4.37 -8.59 -12.65
C GLY A 93 5.46 -9.55 -12.18
N ALA A 94 5.95 -9.37 -10.94
CA ALA A 94 6.99 -10.23 -10.39
C ALA A 94 6.52 -11.70 -10.27
N PRO A 95 7.43 -12.67 -10.50
CA PRO A 95 7.13 -14.07 -10.31
C PRO A 95 6.90 -14.40 -8.83
N ASP A 96 6.09 -15.42 -8.57
CA ASP A 96 5.74 -15.86 -7.22
C ASP A 96 6.96 -16.18 -6.36
N ALA A 97 8.02 -16.75 -6.95
CA ALA A 97 9.27 -17.02 -6.26
C ALA A 97 9.94 -15.74 -5.68
N LEU A 98 9.82 -14.60 -6.36
CA LEU A 98 10.33 -13.33 -5.83
C LEU A 98 9.45 -12.82 -4.69
N LEU A 99 8.12 -12.83 -4.89
CA LEU A 99 7.16 -12.38 -3.88
C LEU A 99 7.21 -13.26 -2.61
N ALA A 100 7.41 -14.57 -2.75
CA ALA A 100 7.61 -15.51 -1.64
C ALA A 100 8.86 -15.16 -0.81
N ARG A 101 9.97 -14.81 -1.48
CA ARG A 101 11.19 -14.35 -0.80
C ARG A 101 10.97 -13.02 -0.08
N LEU A 102 10.21 -12.11 -0.67
CA LEU A 102 9.85 -10.84 -0.03
C LEU A 102 8.91 -11.07 1.15
N TYR A 103 7.99 -12.03 1.06
CA TYR A 103 7.11 -12.42 2.16
C TYR A 103 7.89 -12.93 3.38
N ALA A 104 8.89 -13.79 3.17
CA ALA A 104 9.78 -14.21 4.26
C ALA A 104 10.47 -13.01 4.95
N ARG A 105 10.95 -12.03 4.18
CA ARG A 105 11.56 -10.80 4.72
C ARG A 105 10.55 -9.90 5.41
N PHE A 106 9.32 -9.84 4.90
CA PHE A 106 8.23 -9.10 5.51
C PHE A 106 7.89 -9.67 6.90
N LEU A 107 7.82 -11.00 7.05
CA LEU A 107 7.57 -11.66 8.34
C LEU A 107 8.64 -11.36 9.40
N GLU A 108 9.88 -11.15 8.97
CA GLU A 108 11.00 -10.76 9.84
C GLU A 108 11.02 -9.25 10.13
N ALA A 109 10.34 -8.44 9.32
CA ALA A 109 10.39 -7.00 9.43
C ALA A 109 9.36 -6.49 10.45
N SER A 110 9.83 -5.72 11.43
CA SER A 110 8.92 -4.86 12.22
C SER A 110 8.60 -3.62 11.40
N SER A 111 7.59 -3.71 10.54
CA SER A 111 7.10 -2.60 9.72
C SER A 111 5.66 -2.25 10.09
N PRO A 112 5.26 -0.97 10.00
CA PRO A 112 3.88 -0.60 10.29
C PRO A 112 2.93 -1.14 9.22
N GLN A 113 1.67 -1.38 9.62
CA GLN A 113 0.58 -1.67 8.70
C GLN A 113 0.07 -0.34 8.13
N LEU A 114 0.61 0.07 6.98
CA LEU A 114 0.32 1.35 6.31
C LEU A 114 -1.17 1.69 6.22
N LEU A 115 -2.03 0.82 5.67
CA LEU A 115 -3.47 1.08 5.57
C LEU A 115 -4.15 1.11 6.94
N GLY A 116 -3.69 0.27 7.88
CA GLY A 116 -4.15 0.31 9.26
C GLY A 116 -3.84 1.65 9.94
N GLU A 117 -2.63 2.19 9.74
CA GLU A 117 -2.23 3.50 10.27
C GLU A 117 -2.99 4.65 9.59
N ILE A 118 -3.23 4.57 8.27
CA ILE A 118 -4.07 5.56 7.57
C ILE A 118 -5.51 5.53 8.10
N PHE A 119 -6.07 4.33 8.32
CA PHE A 119 -7.39 4.15 8.92
C PHE A 119 -7.48 4.75 10.32
N HIS A 120 -6.48 4.49 11.17
CA HIS A 120 -6.42 5.08 12.50
C HIS A 120 -6.33 6.61 12.47
N ALA A 121 -5.49 7.17 11.59
CA ALA A 121 -5.41 8.62 11.43
C ALA A 121 -6.75 9.20 10.95
N TYR A 122 -7.41 8.58 9.97
CA TYR A 122 -8.68 9.05 9.44
C TYR A 122 -9.80 9.01 10.49
N THR A 123 -9.96 7.88 11.18
CA THR A 123 -11.02 7.69 12.17
C THR A 123 -10.84 8.58 13.41
N ALA A 124 -9.61 8.89 13.81
CA ALA A 124 -9.33 9.84 14.89
C ALA A 124 -9.89 11.25 14.65
N ARG A 125 -10.23 11.59 13.39
CA ARG A 125 -10.83 12.87 13.00
C ARG A 125 -12.37 12.86 13.02
N GLY A 126 -13.00 11.71 13.29
CA GLY A 126 -14.47 11.58 13.31
C GLY A 126 -15.13 11.66 11.93
N ALA A 127 -14.39 11.39 10.86
CA ALA A 127 -14.80 11.63 9.47
C ALA A 127 -15.63 10.49 8.82
N GLY A 128 -16.16 9.55 9.59
CA GLY A 128 -16.96 8.41 9.09
C GLY A 128 -16.12 7.18 8.73
N ASP A 129 -16.62 6.35 7.80
CA ASP A 129 -15.93 5.15 7.33
C ASP A 129 -14.93 5.50 6.21
N LEU A 130 -13.68 5.09 6.37
CA LEU A 130 -12.64 5.31 5.36
C LEU A 130 -12.92 4.55 4.07
N ASN A 131 -13.48 3.34 4.14
CA ASN A 131 -13.71 2.51 2.95
C ASN A 131 -14.74 3.18 2.03
N ASP A 132 -15.85 3.65 2.59
CA ASP A 132 -16.88 4.39 1.83
C ASP A 132 -16.29 5.64 1.17
N ALA A 133 -15.43 6.37 1.89
CA ALA A 133 -14.78 7.57 1.37
C ALA A 133 -13.77 7.24 0.24
N VAL A 134 -13.03 6.14 0.36
CA VAL A 134 -12.11 5.66 -0.67
C VAL A 134 -12.86 5.19 -1.91
N ASP A 135 -13.95 4.44 -1.74
CA ASP A 135 -14.78 3.97 -2.85
C ASP A 135 -15.38 5.15 -3.62
N ALA A 136 -15.89 6.15 -2.91
CA ALA A 136 -16.37 7.39 -3.50
C ALA A 136 -15.27 8.16 -4.24
N TYR A 137 -14.06 8.23 -3.67
CA TYR A 137 -12.90 8.88 -4.28
C TYR A 137 -12.50 8.19 -5.59
N LEU A 138 -12.38 6.86 -5.59
CA LEU A 138 -12.01 6.08 -6.76
C LEU A 138 -13.09 6.15 -7.86
N ALA A 139 -14.37 6.18 -7.48
CA ALA A 139 -15.47 6.34 -8.44
C ALA A 139 -15.49 7.73 -9.09
N ALA A 140 -15.01 8.77 -8.42
CA ALA A 140 -14.95 10.13 -8.96
C ALA A 140 -13.75 10.38 -9.89
N ASP A 141 -12.71 9.53 -9.84
CA ASP A 141 -11.48 9.64 -10.63
C ASP A 141 -11.50 8.74 -11.90
N ALA A 142 -12.54 7.91 -12.06
CA ALA A 142 -12.74 6.95 -13.16
C ALA A 142 -13.55 7.54 -14.34
#